data_AF-A0A0S8KEW5-F1
#
_entry.id   AF-A0A0S8KEW5-F1
#
_cell.length_a   1.000
_cell.length_b   1.000
_cell.length_c   1.000
_cell.angle_alpha   90.00
_cell.angle_beta   90.00
_cell.angle_gamma   90.00
#
_symmetry.space_group_name_H-M   'P 1'
#
loop_
_entity.id
_entity.type
_entity.pdbx_description
1 polymer ?
#
loop_
_entity_poly.entity_id
_entity_poly.type
_entity_poly.pdbx_seq_one_letter_code
_entity_poly.pdbx_strand_id
1 'polypeptide(L)'
;MDSWLNLARHNSLSLDLLLPEWFVYSLPNGLWAFAYALLITVIWSGSRTWLRYFWMASIPVLVLGYEVLQYAMIIPGTFCIKDIALGIAGLSLGIFAGYKLSESNKHEKVFK
;
A
#
# COMPACT_ATOMS: atom_id res chain seq x y z
N MET A 1 -0.84 -30.79 21.32
CA MET A 1 0.31 -30.02 20.78
C MET A 1 -0.21 -28.64 20.32
N ASP A 2 -1.05 -28.00 21.16
CA ASP A 2 -2.00 -26.95 20.73
C ASP A 2 -1.94 -25.70 21.65
N SER A 3 -1.03 -25.73 22.64
CA SER A 3 -0.90 -24.69 23.67
C SER A 3 -0.53 -23.33 23.07
N TRP A 4 0.42 -23.31 22.13
CA TRP A 4 0.84 -22.09 21.44
C TRP A 4 -0.24 -21.50 20.55
N LEU A 5 -1.05 -22.36 19.90
CA LEU A 5 -2.18 -21.93 19.07
C LEU A 5 -3.28 -21.28 19.91
N ASN A 6 -3.60 -21.85 21.08
CA ASN A 6 -4.57 -21.26 21.99
C ASN A 6 -4.06 -19.96 22.63
N LEU A 7 -2.76 -19.88 22.93
CA LEU A 7 -2.14 -18.66 23.44
C LEU A 7 -2.16 -17.53 22.40
N ALA A 8 -1.87 -17.83 21.13
CA ALA A 8 -1.95 -16.87 20.03
C ALA A 8 -3.39 -16.39 19.81
N ARG A 9 -4.36 -17.31 19.84
CA ARG A 9 -5.79 -17.00 19.67
C ARG A 9 -6.35 -16.14 20.81
N HIS A 10 -5.90 -16.36 22.04
CA HIS A 10 -6.36 -15.58 23.20
C HIS A 10 -5.82 -14.14 23.18
N ASN A 11 -4.58 -13.95 22.70
CA ASN A 11 -4.00 -12.61 22.53
C ASN A 11 -4.61 -11.85 21.35
N SER A 12 -4.91 -12.53 20.22
CA SER A 12 -5.59 -11.89 19.08
C SER A 12 -7.01 -11.42 19.42
N LEU A 13 -7.76 -12.23 20.20
CA LEU A 13 -9.09 -11.87 20.71
C LEU A 13 -9.11 -10.59 21.56
N SER A 14 -8.00 -10.31 22.24
CA SER A 14 -7.86 -9.12 23.10
C SER A 14 -7.61 -7.85 22.27
N LEU A 15 -6.98 -7.99 21.10
CA LEU A 15 -6.66 -6.89 20.18
C LEU A 15 -7.85 -6.53 19.27
N ASP A 16 -8.65 -7.51 18.85
CA ASP A 16 -9.90 -7.27 18.09
C ASP A 16 -10.92 -6.42 18.87
N LEU A 17 -10.85 -6.45 20.20
CA LEU A 17 -11.72 -5.66 21.07
C LEU A 17 -11.31 -4.18 21.17
N LEU A 18 -10.06 -3.86 20.82
CA LEU A 18 -9.48 -2.52 20.94
C LEU A 18 -9.27 -1.83 19.58
N LEU A 19 -9.04 -2.60 18.52
CA LEU A 19 -8.74 -2.07 17.20
C LEU A 19 -9.89 -2.37 16.22
N PRO A 20 -10.35 -1.38 15.45
CA PRO A 20 -11.31 -1.62 14.39
C PRO A 20 -10.75 -2.62 13.37
N GLU A 21 -11.59 -3.53 12.87
CA GLU A 21 -11.19 -4.52 11.87
C GLU A 21 -10.49 -3.90 10.64
N TRP A 22 -10.94 -2.72 10.20
CA TRP A 22 -10.32 -2.02 9.06
C TRP A 22 -8.88 -1.59 9.35
N PHE A 23 -8.53 -1.33 10.60
CA PHE A 23 -7.17 -0.92 10.99
C PHE A 23 -6.21 -2.11 10.93
N VAL A 24 -6.67 -3.31 11.29
CA VAL A 24 -5.85 -4.52 11.29
C VAL A 24 -5.77 -5.12 9.89
N TYR A 25 -6.89 -5.18 9.17
CA TYR A 25 -6.96 -5.88 7.89
C TYR A 25 -6.70 -5.00 6.66
N SER A 26 -7.09 -3.72 6.69
CA SER A 26 -7.07 -2.87 5.49
C SER A 26 -5.97 -1.80 5.49
N LEU A 27 -5.60 -1.29 6.66
CA LEU A 27 -4.54 -0.29 6.78
C LEU A 27 -3.17 -0.78 6.26
N PRO A 28 -2.70 -2.00 6.57
CA PRO A 28 -1.38 -2.44 6.11
C PRO A 28 -1.26 -2.45 4.58
N ASN A 29 -2.34 -2.81 3.89
CA ASN A 29 -2.40 -2.82 2.43
C ASN A 29 -2.28 -1.39 1.85
N GLY A 30 -3.03 -0.44 2.41
CA GLY A 30 -2.93 0.97 2.02
C GLY A 30 -1.54 1.57 2.31
N LEU A 31 -0.94 1.22 3.45
CA LEU A 31 0.39 1.69 3.84
C LEU A 31 1.49 1.12 2.92
N TRP A 32 1.34 -0.14 2.50
CA TRP A 32 2.22 -0.77 1.51
C TRP A 32 2.15 -0.03 0.17
N ALA A 33 0.94 0.24 -0.33
CA ALA A 33 0.75 0.99 -1.57
C ALA A 33 1.35 2.40 -1.48
N PHE A 34 1.22 3.07 -0.33
CA PHE A 34 1.84 4.36 -0.05
C PHE A 34 3.37 4.30 -0.12
N ALA A 35 3.99 3.39 0.62
CA ALA A 35 5.45 3.27 0.68
C ALA A 35 6.04 2.96 -0.70
N TYR A 36 5.41 2.05 -1.44
CA TYR A 36 5.83 1.68 -2.78
C TYR A 36 5.70 2.86 -3.76
N ALA A 37 4.55 3.55 -3.75
CA ALA A 37 4.31 4.71 -4.60
C ALA A 37 5.30 5.84 -4.35
N LEU A 38 5.60 6.13 -3.08
CA LEU A 38 6.59 7.12 -2.68
C LEU A 38 7.99 6.75 -3.20
N LEU A 39 8.41 5.51 -2.96
CA LEU A 39 9.74 5.03 -3.33
C LEU A 39 9.95 5.08 -4.85
N ILE A 40 9.01 4.55 -5.63
CA ILE A 40 9.07 4.60 -7.10
C ILE A 40 9.06 6.04 -7.59
N THR A 41 8.20 6.91 -7.03
CA THR A 41 8.15 8.30 -7.45
C THR A 41 9.46 9.03 -7.21
N VAL A 42 10.12 8.81 -6.07
CA VAL A 42 11.41 9.42 -5.74
C VAL A 42 12.54 8.90 -6.64
N ILE A 43 12.67 7.58 -6.79
CA ILE A 43 13.71 6.93 -7.62
C ILE A 43 13.61 7.40 -9.07
N TRP A 44 12.39 7.45 -9.61
CA TRP A 44 12.16 7.77 -11.02
C TRP A 44 11.91 9.26 -11.28
N SER A 45 12.06 10.12 -10.28
CA SER A 45 11.76 11.55 -10.45
C SER A 45 12.74 12.30 -11.36
N GLY A 46 13.96 11.76 -11.52
CA GLY A 46 14.99 12.32 -12.40
C GLY A 46 15.02 11.72 -13.80
N SER A 47 14.34 10.60 -14.05
CA SER A 47 14.37 9.88 -15.33
C SER A 47 13.05 10.01 -16.09
N ARG A 48 13.12 10.38 -17.37
CA ARG A 48 11.97 10.48 -18.29
C ARG A 48 11.68 9.17 -19.05
N THR A 49 12.07 8.04 -18.47
CA THR A 49 12.00 6.75 -19.16
C THR A 49 10.59 6.17 -19.08
N TRP A 50 10.13 5.51 -20.15
CA TRP A 50 8.84 4.79 -20.20
C TRP A 50 8.65 3.80 -19.02
N LEU A 51 9.76 3.22 -18.53
CA LEU A 51 9.75 2.32 -17.37
C LEU A 51 9.13 2.95 -16.12
N ARG A 52 9.20 4.28 -15.96
CA ARG A 52 8.56 4.97 -14.84
C ARG A 52 7.05 4.74 -14.83
N TYR A 53 6.40 4.90 -15.98
CA TYR A 53 4.95 4.70 -16.10
C TYR A 53 4.58 3.23 -15.87
N PHE A 54 5.41 2.29 -16.33
CA PHE A 54 5.22 0.87 -16.06
C PHE A 54 5.25 0.55 -14.55
N TRP A 55 6.26 1.05 -13.83
CA TRP A 55 6.37 0.86 -12.37
C TRP A 55 5.32 1.62 -11.57
N MET A 56 4.82 2.76 -12.07
CA MET A 56 3.70 3.45 -11.43
C MET A 56 2.36 2.75 -11.68
N ALA A 57 2.19 2.13 -12.85
CA ALA A 57 0.98 1.39 -13.20
C ALA A 57 0.90 0.01 -12.53
N SER A 58 2.02 -0.60 -12.14
CA SER A 58 2.01 -1.87 -11.42
C SER A 58 1.29 -1.79 -10.06
N ILE A 59 1.33 -0.63 -9.39
CA ILE A 59 0.71 -0.41 -8.09
C ILE A 59 -0.82 -0.52 -8.15
N PRO A 60 -1.55 0.28 -8.96
CA PRO A 60 -3.00 0.13 -9.07
C PRO A 60 -3.39 -1.21 -9.67
N VAL A 61 -2.57 -1.81 -10.54
CA VAL A 61 -2.82 -3.17 -11.05
C VAL A 61 -2.75 -4.21 -9.94
N LEU A 62 -1.81 -4.11 -9.00
CA LEU A 62 -1.73 -5.04 -7.86
C LEU A 62 -2.86 -4.81 -6.85
N VAL A 63 -3.13 -3.55 -6.49
CA VAL A 63 -4.18 -3.19 -5.53
C VAL A 63 -5.58 -3.59 -6.07
N LEU A 64 -5.90 -3.21 -7.30
CA LEU A 64 -7.21 -3.54 -7.90
C LEU A 64 -7.27 -4.98 -8.38
N GLY A 65 -6.16 -5.51 -8.92
CA GLY A 65 -6.10 -6.88 -9.41
C GLY A 65 -6.38 -7.87 -8.29
N TYR A 66 -5.81 -7.68 -7.10
CA TYR A 66 -6.05 -8.57 -5.97
C TYR A 66 -7.54 -8.62 -5.59
N GLU A 67 -8.20 -7.47 -5.52
CA GLU A 67 -9.65 -7.36 -5.23
C GLU A 67 -10.51 -7.96 -6.35
N VAL A 68 -10.16 -7.75 -7.62
CA VAL A 68 -10.86 -8.34 -8.76
C VAL A 68 -10.74 -9.86 -8.75
N LEU A 69 -9.57 -10.40 -8.41
CA LEU A 69 -9.36 -11.84 -8.30
C LEU A 69 -10.11 -12.46 -7.11
N GLN A 70 -10.25 -11.73 -6.00
CA GLN A 70 -11.10 -12.13 -4.88
C GLN A 70 -12.58 -12.09 -5.25
N TYR A 71 -13.03 -11.04 -5.95
CA TYR A 71 -14.40 -10.95 -6.48
C TYR A 71 -14.72 -12.08 -7.46
N ALA A 72 -13.75 -12.46 -8.30
CA ALA A 72 -13.86 -13.58 -9.22
C ALA A 72 -13.78 -14.96 -8.54
N MET A 73 -13.65 -15.02 -7.20
CA MET A 73 -13.50 -16.25 -6.40
C MET A 73 -12.29 -17.10 -6.81
N ILE A 74 -11.29 -16.50 -7.49
CA ILE A 74 -10.06 -17.18 -7.92
C ILE A 74 -9.09 -17.30 -6.74
N ILE A 75 -9.03 -16.27 -5.90
CA ILE A 75 -8.18 -16.22 -4.71
C ILE A 75 -9.08 -16.26 -3.46
N PRO A 76 -8.74 -17.04 -2.43
CA PRO A 76 -9.45 -16.99 -1.16
C PRO A 76 -9.29 -15.61 -0.52
N GLY A 77 -10.41 -14.90 -0.33
CA GLY A 77 -10.44 -13.57 0.25
C GLY A 77 -11.86 -13.00 0.27
N THR A 78 -12.06 -11.91 1.00
CA THR A 78 -13.33 -11.19 1.05
C THR A 78 -13.15 -9.88 0.31
N PHE A 79 -13.95 -9.64 -0.73
CA PHE A 79 -13.96 -8.35 -1.42
C PHE A 79 -14.35 -7.25 -0.43
N CYS A 80 -13.46 -6.29 -0.23
CA CYS A 80 -13.62 -5.25 0.78
C CYS A 80 -13.38 -3.87 0.17
N ILE A 81 -14.44 -3.07 0.09
CA ILE A 81 -14.38 -1.70 -0.46
C ILE A 81 -13.39 -0.81 0.31
N LYS A 82 -13.17 -1.11 1.61
CA LYS A 82 -12.23 -0.39 2.47
C LYS A 82 -10.77 -0.56 2.00
N ASP A 83 -10.42 -1.73 1.47
CA ASP A 83 -9.08 -2.03 0.95
C ASP A 83 -8.79 -1.23 -0.32
N ILE A 84 -9.78 -1.13 -1.21
CA ILE A 84 -9.71 -0.29 -2.40
C ILE A 84 -9.55 1.19 -2.00
N ALA A 85 -10.37 1.66 -1.07
CA ALA A 85 -10.32 3.05 -0.62
C ALA A 85 -8.95 3.41 0.00
N LEU A 86 -8.41 2.56 0.88
CA LEU A 86 -7.11 2.77 1.51
C LEU A 86 -5.95 2.57 0.54
N GLY A 87 -6.03 1.64 -0.40
CA GLY A 87 -5.05 1.47 -1.46
C GLY A 87 -4.95 2.68 -2.39
N ILE A 88 -6.10 3.23 -2.81
CA ILE A 88 -6.16 4.45 -3.64
C ILE A 88 -5.67 5.66 -2.84
N ALA A 89 -6.06 5.79 -1.57
CA ALA A 89 -5.57 6.85 -0.69
C ALA A 89 -4.05 6.77 -0.50
N GLY A 90 -3.51 5.57 -0.25
CA GLY A 90 -2.07 5.34 -0.12
C GLY A 90 -1.31 5.68 -1.41
N LEU A 91 -1.80 5.22 -2.57
CA LEU A 91 -1.21 5.52 -3.87
C LEU A 91 -1.16 7.03 -4.15
N SER A 92 -2.29 7.73 -3.98
CA SER A 92 -2.38 9.17 -4.24
C SER A 92 -1.49 9.98 -3.30
N LEU A 93 -1.49 9.66 -2.00
CA LEU A 93 -0.61 10.28 -1.01
C LEU A 93 0.87 10.01 -1.30
N GLY A 94 1.24 8.78 -1.67
CA GLY A 94 2.62 8.38 -1.94
C GLY A 94 3.19 9.08 -3.17
N ILE A 95 2.39 9.20 -4.23
CA ILE A 95 2.74 9.96 -5.43
C ILE A 95 2.90 11.45 -5.07
N PHE A 96 1.93 12.04 -4.36
CA PHE A 96 1.99 13.46 -3.98
C PHE A 96 3.22 13.78 -3.12
N ALA A 97 3.46 12.96 -2.08
CA ALA A 97 4.63 13.09 -1.21
C ALA A 97 5.94 12.90 -1.98
N GLY A 98 6.00 11.90 -2.87
CA GLY A 98 7.16 11.63 -3.70
C GLY A 98 7.51 12.78 -4.65
N TYR A 99 6.51 13.43 -5.25
CA TYR A 99 6.73 14.63 -6.07
C TYR A 99 7.27 15.80 -5.24
N LYS A 100 6.68 16.06 -4.08
CA LYS A 100 7.12 17.14 -3.18
C LYS A 100 8.56 16.94 -2.71
N LEU A 101 8.94 15.69 -2.38
CA LEU A 101 10.32 15.35 -2.02
C LEU A 101 11.29 15.51 -3.19
N SER A 102 10.88 15.08 -4.39
CA SER A 102 11.69 15.23 -5.60
C SER A 102 11.98 16.70 -5.91
N GLU A 103 10.98 17.56 -5.79
CA GLU A 103 11.13 18.98 -6.05
C GLU A 103 12.11 19.63 -5.08
N SER A 104 12.00 19.33 -3.77
CA SER A 104 12.98 19.75 -2.77
C SER A 104 14.41 19.29 -3.09
N ASN A 105 14.59 18.05 -3.54
CA ASN A 105 15.90 17.52 -3.92
C ASN A 105 16.48 18.16 -5.20
N LYS A 106 15.65 18.69 -6.11
CA LYS A 106 16.15 19.45 -7.27
C LYS A 106 16.77 20.77 -6.85
N HIS A 107 16.19 21.45 -5.87
CA HIS A 107 16.74 22.72 -5.37
C HIS A 107 18.14 22.52 -4.77
N GLU A 108 18.38 21.44 -4.03
CA GLU A 108 19.71 21.16 -3.47
C GLU A 108 20.79 20.93 -4.54
N LYS A 109 20.45 20.29 -5.67
CA LYS A 109 21.39 20.05 -6.77
C LYS A 109 21.73 21.29 -7.60
N VAL A 110 20.97 22.38 -7.49
CA VAL A 110 21.24 23.65 -8.19
C VAL A 110 22.26 24.51 -7.41
N PHE A 111 22.42 24.27 -6.10
CA PHE A 111 23.35 25.02 -5.24
C PHE A 111 24.70 24.32 -5.00
N LYS A 112 24.98 23.22 -5.69
CA LYS A 112 26.28 22.51 -5.71
C LYS A 112 26.91 22.62 -7.08
#